data_AF-X1C353-F1
#
_entry.id   AF-X1C353-F1
#
_cell.length_a   1.000
_cell.length_b   1.000
_cell.length_c   1.000
_cell.angle_alpha   90.00
_cell.angle_beta   90.00
_cell.angle_gamma   90.00
#
_symmetry.space_group_name_H-M   'P 1'
#
loop_
_entity.id
_entity.type
_entity.pdbx_description
1 polymer ?
#
loop_
_entity_poly.entity_id
_entity_poly.type
_entity_poly.pdbx_seq_one_letter_code
_entity_poly.pdbx_strand_id
1 'polypeptide(L)'
;ALIPAQERFDSENTMNPPLELAYWYWGLKAAQAWRERLGLEKDQQWQDVIDHLADLPANENLYLFAENAIDSYTNPQFLGDHPIVLGILGFLPETGKTNREMVKNTLDKVQESWNWESVWGWDFPLAAMSATSLNQPQMAIDLLMMDTPKNRYLLNGHNYQDNVLRVYLPGNGGLLSAIAMMCSYNEKNGNGFPDNEKWNVKYENFLPCPQNK
;
A
#
# COMPACT_ATOMS: atom_id res chain seq x y z
N ALA A 1 -21.89 8.37 0.70
CA ALA A 1 -21.58 7.15 1.48
C ALA A 1 -20.55 6.34 0.72
N LEU A 2 -19.49 5.90 1.39
CA LEU A 2 -18.36 5.14 0.84
C LEU A 2 -17.91 4.16 1.92
N ILE A 3 -17.86 2.86 1.61
CA ILE A 3 -17.15 1.90 2.47
C ILE A 3 -15.66 2.04 2.13
N PRO A 4 -14.80 2.53 3.04
CA PRO A 4 -13.38 2.63 2.74
C PRO A 4 -12.77 1.23 2.68
N ALA A 5 -11.69 1.07 1.90
CA ALA A 5 -10.94 -0.17 1.77
C ALA A 5 -10.25 -0.62 3.08
N GLN A 6 -10.27 0.23 4.11
CA GLN A 6 -9.90 -0.14 5.49
C GLN A 6 -10.92 -1.08 6.13
N GLU A 7 -12.18 -1.09 5.66
CA GLU A 7 -13.30 -1.95 6.08
C GLU A 7 -13.71 -1.89 7.58
N ARG A 8 -13.18 -0.92 8.33
CA ARG A 8 -13.47 -0.72 9.76
C ARG A 8 -14.40 0.45 10.07
N PHE A 9 -14.80 1.23 9.07
CA PHE A 9 -15.57 2.46 9.24
C PHE A 9 -16.96 2.38 8.60
N ASP A 10 -17.90 3.13 9.17
CA ASP A 10 -19.26 3.24 8.66
C ASP A 10 -19.29 4.02 7.34
N SER A 11 -19.96 3.46 6.34
CA SER A 11 -20.09 4.05 5.02
C SER A 11 -20.78 5.41 5.00
N GLU A 12 -21.66 5.69 5.95
CA GLU A 12 -22.42 6.94 5.99
C GLU A 12 -21.59 8.10 6.53
N ASN A 13 -20.61 7.79 7.39
CA ASN A 13 -19.87 8.78 8.16
C ASN A 13 -18.40 8.91 7.73
N THR A 14 -17.87 7.98 6.92
CA THR A 14 -16.47 8.02 6.49
C THR A 14 -16.21 9.22 5.57
N MET A 15 -15.21 10.03 5.89
CA MET A 15 -14.79 11.18 5.09
C MET A 15 -13.34 11.05 4.65
N ASN A 16 -13.08 11.29 3.36
CA ASN A 16 -11.73 11.50 2.82
C ASN A 16 -10.67 10.45 3.22
N PRO A 17 -10.95 9.14 3.10
CA PRO A 17 -9.97 8.12 3.45
C PRO A 17 -8.74 8.20 2.52
N PRO A 18 -7.51 8.08 3.07
CA PRO A 18 -6.30 8.46 2.33
C PRO A 18 -6.03 7.64 1.08
N LEU A 19 -6.25 6.32 1.09
CA LEU A 19 -5.99 5.51 -0.10
C LEU A 19 -6.89 5.97 -1.24
N GLU A 20 -8.17 6.17 -0.99
CA GLU A 20 -9.16 6.56 -1.99
C GLU A 20 -8.86 7.95 -2.55
N LEU A 21 -8.46 8.92 -1.71
CA LEU A 21 -8.00 10.22 -2.19
C LEU A 21 -6.77 10.08 -3.08
N ALA A 22 -5.76 9.32 -2.66
CA ALA A 22 -4.57 9.08 -3.47
C ALA A 22 -4.91 8.37 -4.79
N TYR A 23 -5.84 7.41 -4.76
CA TYR A 23 -6.27 6.63 -5.91
C TYR A 23 -7.05 7.50 -6.90
N TRP A 24 -7.97 8.35 -6.43
CA TRP A 24 -8.68 9.32 -7.27
C TRP A 24 -7.73 10.30 -7.93
N TYR A 25 -6.79 10.86 -7.16
CA TYR A 25 -5.78 11.79 -7.67
C TYR A 25 -4.93 11.12 -8.77
N TRP A 26 -4.41 9.92 -8.52
CA TRP A 26 -3.61 9.18 -9.48
C TRP A 26 -4.43 8.80 -10.73
N GLY A 27 -5.62 8.24 -10.55
CA GLY A 27 -6.48 7.75 -11.63
C GLY A 27 -6.92 8.86 -12.58
N LEU A 28 -7.31 10.03 -12.05
CA LEU A 28 -7.69 11.18 -12.88
C LEU A 28 -6.49 11.75 -13.64
N LYS A 29 -5.30 11.82 -13.03
CA LYS A 29 -4.07 12.23 -13.73
C LYS A 29 -3.67 11.25 -14.83
N ALA A 30 -3.79 9.94 -14.56
CA ALA A 30 -3.55 8.91 -15.57
C ALA A 30 -4.55 9.05 -16.73
N ALA A 31 -5.83 9.32 -16.44
CA ALA A 31 -6.85 9.56 -17.45
C ALA A 31 -6.53 10.80 -18.31
N GLN A 32 -6.11 11.92 -17.72
CA GLN A 32 -5.67 13.10 -18.48
C GLN A 32 -4.47 12.79 -19.37
N ALA A 33 -3.47 12.07 -18.86
CA ALA A 33 -2.30 11.67 -19.64
C ALA A 33 -2.70 10.76 -20.84
N TRP A 34 -3.71 9.91 -20.68
CA TRP A 34 -4.26 9.13 -21.79
C TRP A 34 -4.98 9.99 -22.83
N ARG A 35 -5.72 11.03 -22.42
CA ARG A 35 -6.33 11.99 -23.35
C ARG A 35 -5.28 12.67 -24.22
N GLU A 36 -4.21 13.17 -23.61
CA GLU A 36 -3.08 13.78 -24.33
C GLU A 36 -2.44 12.80 -25.32
N ARG A 37 -2.19 11.55 -24.92
CA ARG A 37 -1.63 10.50 -25.80
C ARG A 37 -2.53 10.17 -27.00
N LEU A 38 -3.84 10.36 -26.85
CA LEU A 38 -4.83 10.18 -27.92
C LEU A 38 -5.04 11.44 -28.76
N GLY A 39 -4.32 12.54 -28.49
CA GLY A 39 -4.50 13.82 -29.17
C GLY A 39 -5.81 14.54 -28.80
N LEU A 40 -6.41 14.19 -27.67
CA LEU A 40 -7.61 14.84 -27.13
C LEU A 40 -7.20 15.97 -26.18
N GLU A 41 -8.00 17.05 -26.14
CA GLU A 41 -7.84 18.11 -25.13
C GLU A 41 -8.10 17.57 -23.72
N LYS A 42 -7.53 18.20 -22.69
CA LYS A 42 -7.80 17.85 -21.29
C LYS A 42 -9.28 18.02 -20.96
N ASP A 43 -9.81 17.14 -20.11
CA ASP A 43 -11.14 17.32 -19.54
C ASP A 43 -11.08 18.33 -18.39
N GLN A 44 -11.80 19.45 -18.51
CA GLN A 44 -11.73 20.51 -17.51
C GLN A 44 -12.42 20.15 -16.19
N GLN A 45 -13.44 19.29 -16.21
CA GLN A 45 -14.10 18.87 -14.97
C GLN A 45 -13.19 17.93 -14.18
N TRP A 46 -12.46 17.05 -14.87
CA TRP A 46 -11.48 16.18 -14.20
C TRP A 46 -10.31 16.99 -13.64
N GLN A 47 -9.88 18.02 -14.35
CA GLN A 47 -8.84 18.93 -13.86
C GLN A 47 -9.32 19.67 -12.60
N ASP A 48 -10.55 20.19 -12.62
CA ASP A 48 -11.17 20.84 -11.46
C ASP A 48 -11.20 19.92 -10.23
N VAL A 49 -11.56 18.64 -10.41
CA VAL A 49 -11.53 17.65 -9.32
C VAL A 49 -10.10 17.39 -8.84
N ILE A 50 -9.12 17.22 -9.73
CA ILE A 50 -7.71 17.02 -9.36
C ILE A 50 -7.20 18.18 -8.49
N ASP A 51 -7.52 19.41 -8.87
CA ASP A 51 -7.01 20.63 -8.25
C ASP A 51 -7.68 20.93 -6.89
N HIS A 52 -8.91 20.46 -6.69
CA HIS A 52 -9.69 20.68 -5.46
C HIS A 52 -9.86 19.44 -4.58
N LEU A 53 -9.23 18.31 -4.94
CA LEU A 53 -9.28 17.10 -4.12
C LEU A 53 -8.63 17.39 -2.75
N ALA A 54 -9.28 16.94 -1.67
CA ALA A 54 -8.77 17.08 -0.31
C ALA A 54 -7.33 16.55 -0.16
N ASP A 55 -6.60 17.11 0.80
CA ASP A 55 -5.31 16.54 1.19
C ASP A 55 -5.50 15.25 1.98
N LEU A 56 -4.46 14.42 2.01
CA LEU A 56 -4.50 13.17 2.77
C LEU A 56 -4.62 13.51 4.25
N PRO A 57 -5.65 13.04 4.97
CA PRO A 57 -5.88 13.42 6.35
C PRO A 57 -4.76 12.89 7.23
N ALA A 58 -4.27 13.75 8.11
CA ALA A 58 -3.16 13.44 8.98
C ALA A 58 -3.32 14.10 10.34
N ASN A 59 -2.71 13.49 11.35
CA ASN A 59 -2.56 14.08 12.67
C ASN A 59 -1.10 13.93 13.10
N GLU A 60 -0.51 15.04 13.55
CA GLU A 60 0.91 15.16 13.81
C GLU A 60 1.75 14.68 12.60
N ASN A 61 2.44 13.55 12.73
CA ASN A 61 3.32 12.98 11.70
C ASN A 61 2.80 11.64 11.12
N LEU A 62 1.52 11.31 11.36
CA LEU A 62 0.87 10.08 10.92
C LEU A 62 -0.33 10.37 10.01
N TYR A 63 -0.52 9.57 8.96
CA TYR A 63 -1.76 9.60 8.20
C TYR A 63 -2.90 8.97 8.99
N LEU A 64 -4.06 9.62 9.05
CA LEU A 64 -5.27 9.04 9.64
C LEU A 64 -5.89 8.01 8.71
N PHE A 65 -6.81 7.18 9.17
CA PHE A 65 -7.53 6.23 8.32
C PHE A 65 -8.72 6.87 7.57
N ALA A 66 -9.21 8.00 8.10
CA ALA A 66 -10.21 8.88 7.50
C ALA A 66 -10.08 10.27 8.17
N GLU A 67 -10.59 11.33 7.54
CA GLU A 67 -10.48 12.70 8.07
C GLU A 67 -11.13 12.86 9.46
N ASN A 68 -12.25 12.18 9.68
CA ASN A 68 -12.95 12.19 10.96
C ASN A 68 -12.48 11.10 11.95
N ALA A 69 -11.50 10.27 11.56
CA ALA A 69 -10.97 9.19 12.41
C ALA A 69 -9.75 9.66 13.23
N ILE A 70 -9.93 10.69 14.06
CA ILE A 70 -8.85 11.30 14.84
C ILE A 70 -8.18 10.35 15.86
N ASP A 71 -8.85 9.25 16.18
CA ASP A 71 -8.44 8.17 17.08
C ASP A 71 -7.91 6.92 16.34
N SER A 72 -7.55 7.06 15.05
CA SER A 72 -7.05 5.98 14.17
C SER A 72 -6.08 5.01 14.87
N TYR A 73 -5.08 5.54 15.58
CA TYR A 73 -4.03 4.73 16.22
C TYR A 73 -4.22 4.46 17.72
N THR A 74 -5.32 4.93 18.31
CA THR A 74 -5.59 4.80 19.75
C THR A 74 -6.83 3.96 20.04
N ASN A 75 -7.70 3.77 19.05
CA ASN A 75 -8.89 2.95 19.17
C ASN A 75 -8.64 1.52 18.66
N PRO A 76 -8.67 0.49 19.53
CA PRO A 76 -8.42 -0.90 19.13
C PRO A 76 -9.38 -1.44 18.08
N GLN A 77 -10.57 -0.84 17.92
CA GLN A 77 -11.51 -1.24 16.87
C GLN A 77 -10.93 -1.01 15.47
N PHE A 78 -10.03 -0.05 15.28
CA PHE A 78 -9.47 0.28 13.97
C PHE A 78 -8.12 -0.40 13.69
N LEU A 79 -7.49 -1.01 14.69
CA LEU A 79 -6.14 -1.60 14.61
C LEU A 79 -6.15 -3.06 14.15
N GLY A 80 -7.00 -3.39 13.20
CA GLY A 80 -7.11 -4.73 12.65
C GLY A 80 -7.73 -4.71 11.26
N ASP A 81 -7.83 -5.90 10.65
CA ASP A 81 -8.15 -6.04 9.23
C ASP A 81 -7.08 -5.38 8.34
N HIS A 82 -7.42 -4.87 7.17
CA HIS A 82 -6.46 -4.30 6.21
C HIS A 82 -5.77 -3.02 6.71
N PRO A 83 -4.43 -2.91 6.80
CA PRO A 83 -3.73 -1.65 7.06
C PRO A 83 -3.65 -0.80 5.76
N ILE A 84 -4.81 -0.40 5.22
CA ILE A 84 -4.91 0.09 3.84
C ILE A 84 -4.16 1.41 3.60
N VAL A 85 -3.94 2.19 4.65
CA VAL A 85 -3.19 3.45 4.59
C VAL A 85 -1.78 3.25 3.98
N LEU A 86 -1.19 2.06 4.13
CA LEU A 86 0.09 1.70 3.52
C LEU A 86 0.00 1.60 1.98
N GLY A 87 -1.19 1.41 1.41
CA GLY A 87 -1.46 1.35 -0.02
C GLY A 87 -1.10 2.62 -0.78
N ILE A 88 -1.00 3.76 -0.10
CA ILE A 88 -0.62 5.05 -0.72
C ILE A 88 0.77 4.99 -1.36
N LEU A 89 1.70 4.20 -0.82
CA LEU A 89 3.01 3.89 -1.44
C LEU A 89 3.26 2.39 -1.67
N GLY A 90 2.39 1.51 -1.18
CA GLY A 90 2.48 0.06 -1.42
C GLY A 90 1.78 -0.41 -2.69
N PHE A 91 0.67 0.23 -3.08
CA PHE A 91 -0.07 -0.10 -4.31
C PHE A 91 0.02 0.98 -5.36
N LEU A 92 -0.05 2.23 -4.92
CA LEU A 92 -0.05 3.37 -5.81
C LEU A 92 1.38 3.87 -6.03
N PRO A 93 1.69 4.36 -7.24
CA PRO A 93 2.90 5.12 -7.46
C PRO A 93 2.86 6.41 -6.63
N GLU A 94 4.02 6.85 -6.17
CA GLU A 94 4.13 8.07 -5.37
C GLU A 94 3.48 9.26 -6.06
N THR A 95 2.55 9.91 -5.36
CA THR A 95 1.80 11.06 -5.89
C THR A 95 2.28 12.36 -5.24
N GLY A 96 1.99 13.50 -5.88
CA GLY A 96 2.27 14.81 -5.29
C GLY A 96 1.48 15.13 -4.00
N LYS A 97 0.55 14.26 -3.57
CA LYS A 97 -0.18 14.38 -2.30
C LYS A 97 0.45 13.60 -1.15
N THR A 98 1.46 12.79 -1.43
CA THR A 98 2.08 11.88 -0.46
C THR A 98 3.35 12.48 0.12
N ASN A 99 3.51 12.42 1.45
CA ASN A 99 4.72 12.75 2.17
C ASN A 99 5.42 11.46 2.62
N ARG A 100 6.58 11.15 2.03
CA ARG A 100 7.34 9.92 2.30
C ARG A 100 7.71 9.73 3.77
N GLU A 101 8.08 10.81 4.47
CA GLU A 101 8.43 10.73 5.90
C GLU A 101 7.20 10.36 6.75
N MET A 102 6.03 10.91 6.43
CA MET A 102 4.78 10.56 7.11
C MET A 102 4.33 9.14 6.80
N VAL A 103 4.48 8.65 5.56
CA VAL A 103 4.21 7.24 5.25
C VAL A 103 5.16 6.33 6.02
N LYS A 104 6.44 6.73 6.17
CA LYS A 104 7.40 5.98 6.98
C LYS A 104 6.98 5.90 8.45
N ASN A 105 6.64 7.04 9.07
CA ASN A 105 6.17 7.05 10.46
C ASN A 105 4.88 6.24 10.62
N THR A 106 3.98 6.32 9.63
CA THR A 106 2.74 5.53 9.57
C THR A 106 3.03 4.03 9.49
N LEU A 107 3.96 3.61 8.62
CA LEU A 107 4.38 2.22 8.49
C LEU A 107 4.99 1.69 9.79
N ASP A 108 5.92 2.44 10.38
CA ASP A 108 6.53 2.07 11.67
C ASP A 108 5.45 1.91 12.75
N LYS A 109 4.44 2.80 12.77
CA LYS A 109 3.33 2.73 13.72
C LYS A 109 2.41 1.53 13.49
N VAL A 110 2.06 1.25 12.25
CA VAL A 110 1.27 0.07 11.87
C VAL A 110 2.03 -1.19 12.28
N GLN A 111 3.32 -1.30 11.98
CA GLN A 111 4.12 -2.45 12.36
C GLN A 111 4.05 -2.74 13.87
N GLU A 112 4.13 -1.70 14.71
CA GLU A 112 4.08 -1.81 16.17
C GLU A 112 2.70 -2.19 16.71
N SER A 113 1.63 -1.59 16.17
CA SER A 113 0.32 -1.53 16.84
C SER A 113 -0.77 -2.39 16.19
N TRP A 114 -0.55 -2.90 14.98
CA TRP A 114 -1.58 -3.64 14.26
C TRP A 114 -1.79 -5.05 14.82
N ASN A 115 -3.05 -5.48 14.84
CA ASN A 115 -3.39 -6.88 15.07
C ASN A 115 -3.09 -7.71 13.81
N TRP A 116 -1.83 -8.11 13.64
CA TRP A 116 -1.36 -8.87 12.47
C TRP A 116 -2.01 -10.25 12.29
N GLU A 117 -2.63 -10.85 13.32
CA GLU A 117 -3.41 -12.09 13.14
C GLU A 117 -4.76 -11.83 12.44
N SER A 118 -5.28 -10.61 12.53
CA SER A 118 -6.58 -10.24 11.97
C SER A 118 -6.54 -9.91 10.48
N VAL A 119 -5.40 -9.51 9.94
CA VAL A 119 -5.22 -9.10 8.54
C VAL A 119 -5.48 -10.25 7.56
N TRP A 120 -5.43 -10.00 6.26
CA TRP A 120 -5.53 -11.01 5.21
C TRP A 120 -4.17 -11.29 4.56
N GLY A 121 -4.05 -12.42 3.87
CA GLY A 121 -2.76 -12.86 3.30
C GLY A 121 -2.12 -11.88 2.32
N TRP A 122 -2.88 -10.95 1.72
CA TRP A 122 -2.35 -9.93 0.82
C TRP A 122 -1.83 -8.67 1.53
N ASP A 123 -2.15 -8.50 2.82
CA ASP A 123 -1.72 -7.31 3.58
C ASP A 123 -0.22 -7.33 3.89
N PHE A 124 0.37 -8.52 4.07
CA PHE A 124 1.83 -8.68 4.24
C PHE A 124 2.62 -8.16 3.02
N PRO A 125 2.31 -8.60 1.78
CA PRO A 125 2.97 -8.03 0.61
C PRO A 125 2.61 -6.56 0.37
N LEU A 126 1.40 -6.10 0.70
CA LEU A 126 1.09 -4.66 0.66
C LEU A 126 2.06 -3.86 1.54
N ALA A 127 2.21 -4.27 2.80
CA ALA A 127 3.10 -3.60 3.74
C ALA A 127 4.57 -3.69 3.29
N ALA A 128 4.99 -4.82 2.74
CA ALA A 128 6.34 -5.02 2.20
C ALA A 128 6.63 -4.13 0.98
N MET A 129 5.65 -3.92 0.10
CA MET A 129 5.77 -2.96 -1.01
C MET A 129 5.92 -1.53 -0.49
N SER A 130 5.15 -1.14 0.54
CA SER A 130 5.32 0.17 1.19
C SER A 130 6.71 0.32 1.82
N ALA A 131 7.19 -0.69 2.53
CA ALA A 131 8.55 -0.72 3.09
C ALA A 131 9.63 -0.61 2.00
N THR A 132 9.41 -1.28 0.86
CA THR A 132 10.32 -1.22 -0.30
C THR A 132 10.34 0.19 -0.89
N SER A 133 9.17 0.80 -1.13
CA SER A 133 9.04 2.20 -1.60
C SER A 133 9.74 3.20 -0.69
N LEU A 134 9.83 2.90 0.62
CA LEU A 134 10.47 3.72 1.64
C LEU A 134 11.94 3.36 1.89
N ASN A 135 12.51 2.47 1.08
CA ASN A 135 13.89 2.01 1.22
C ASN A 135 14.18 1.41 2.61
N GLN A 136 13.24 0.61 3.13
CA GLN A 136 13.34 -0.17 4.36
C GLN A 136 13.42 -1.68 4.03
N PRO A 137 14.51 -2.14 3.38
CA PRO A 137 14.58 -3.49 2.82
C PRO A 137 14.49 -4.61 3.87
N GLN A 138 15.03 -4.38 5.08
CA GLN A 138 14.94 -5.35 6.17
C GLN A 138 13.49 -5.53 6.63
N MET A 139 12.77 -4.42 6.81
CA MET A 139 11.36 -4.45 7.19
C MET A 139 10.50 -5.13 6.12
N ALA A 140 10.78 -4.90 4.83
CA ALA A 140 10.08 -5.56 3.74
C ALA A 140 10.20 -7.09 3.83
N ILE A 141 11.41 -7.62 4.07
CA ILE A 141 11.62 -9.05 4.29
C ILE A 141 10.93 -9.53 5.57
N ASP A 142 11.03 -8.79 6.67
CA ASP A 142 10.43 -9.17 7.95
C ASP A 142 8.90 -9.27 7.87
N LEU A 143 8.26 -8.35 7.13
CA LEU A 143 6.82 -8.38 6.86
C LEU A 143 6.42 -9.59 5.99
N LEU A 144 7.17 -9.87 4.91
CA LEU A 144 6.93 -11.04 4.06
C LEU A 144 7.13 -12.37 4.80
N MET A 145 8.00 -12.39 5.81
CA MET A 145 8.33 -13.57 6.61
C MET A 145 7.62 -13.60 7.96
N MET A 146 6.69 -12.67 8.22
CA MET A 146 6.03 -12.57 9.51
C MET A 146 5.28 -13.85 9.83
N ASP A 147 5.54 -14.43 11.00
CA ASP A 147 4.90 -15.68 11.45
C ASP A 147 3.47 -15.41 11.90
N THR A 148 2.54 -15.56 10.97
CA THR A 148 1.09 -15.49 11.23
C THR A 148 0.35 -16.59 10.46
N PRO A 149 -0.83 -17.02 10.93
CA PRO A 149 -1.59 -18.07 10.26
C PRO A 149 -1.96 -17.76 8.79
N LYS A 150 -2.06 -16.48 8.43
CA LYS A 150 -2.52 -16.01 7.10
C LYS A 150 -1.40 -15.60 6.16
N ASN A 151 -0.16 -15.50 6.65
CA ASN A 151 1.03 -15.32 5.82
C ASN A 151 1.69 -16.66 5.42
N ARG A 152 1.07 -17.80 5.78
CA ARG A 152 1.58 -19.13 5.43
C ARG A 152 1.14 -19.58 4.05
N TYR A 153 1.94 -20.47 3.47
CA TYR A 153 1.67 -21.10 2.19
C TYR A 153 1.58 -22.61 2.39
N LEU A 154 0.56 -23.22 1.78
CA LEU A 154 0.36 -24.68 1.81
C LEU A 154 1.45 -25.40 1.01
N LEU A 155 1.56 -26.72 1.16
CA LEU A 155 2.53 -27.55 0.42
C LEU A 155 2.40 -27.43 -1.11
N ASN A 156 1.21 -27.07 -1.61
CA ASN A 156 0.97 -26.84 -3.03
C ASN A 156 1.25 -25.39 -3.46
N GLY A 157 1.82 -24.56 -2.58
CA GLY A 157 2.21 -23.19 -2.86
C GLY A 157 1.08 -22.15 -2.75
N HIS A 158 -0.15 -22.51 -2.42
CA HIS A 158 -1.24 -21.53 -2.26
C HIS A 158 -1.17 -20.84 -0.89
N ASN A 159 -1.38 -19.52 -0.87
CA ASN A 159 -1.57 -18.77 0.36
C ASN A 159 -2.86 -19.24 1.05
N TYR A 160 -2.78 -19.43 2.36
CA TYR A 160 -3.88 -19.88 3.20
C TYR A 160 -4.47 -18.71 3.98
N GLN A 161 -5.78 -18.54 3.96
CA GLN A 161 -6.47 -17.56 4.81
C GLN A 161 -7.04 -18.24 6.07
N ASP A 162 -7.94 -19.20 5.91
CA ASP A 162 -8.51 -19.95 7.04
C ASP A 162 -9.06 -21.33 6.61
N ASN A 163 -9.75 -22.02 7.53
CA ASN A 163 -10.26 -23.37 7.28
C ASN A 163 -11.35 -23.43 6.21
N VAL A 164 -12.02 -22.30 5.94
CA VAL A 164 -13.06 -22.11 4.93
C VAL A 164 -12.44 -21.65 3.62
N LEU A 165 -11.57 -20.64 3.66
CA LEU A 165 -10.85 -20.07 2.52
C LEU A 165 -9.38 -20.54 2.49
N ARG A 166 -9.19 -21.83 2.23
CA ARG A 166 -7.85 -22.47 2.27
C ARG A 166 -6.93 -22.05 1.12
N VAL A 167 -7.50 -21.56 0.03
CA VAL A 167 -6.78 -21.06 -1.14
C VAL A 167 -7.18 -19.62 -1.36
N TYR A 168 -6.25 -18.70 -1.09
CA TYR A 168 -6.47 -17.27 -1.20
C TYR A 168 -5.44 -16.65 -2.14
N LEU A 169 -5.79 -16.60 -3.44
CA LEU A 169 -4.87 -16.17 -4.50
C LEU A 169 -4.37 -14.71 -4.38
N PRO A 170 -5.08 -13.75 -3.75
CA PRO A 170 -4.53 -12.42 -3.55
C PRO A 170 -3.23 -12.41 -2.74
N GLY A 171 -3.06 -13.32 -1.76
CA GLY A 171 -1.79 -13.46 -1.05
C GLY A 171 -0.64 -13.93 -1.96
N ASN A 172 -0.92 -14.92 -2.83
CA ASN A 172 0.04 -15.36 -3.84
C ASN A 172 0.43 -14.25 -4.82
N GLY A 173 -0.55 -13.57 -5.39
CA GLY A 173 -0.33 -12.47 -6.33
C GLY A 173 0.45 -11.33 -5.67
N GLY A 174 0.04 -10.96 -4.45
CA GLY A 174 0.74 -9.95 -3.66
C GLY A 174 2.20 -10.30 -3.41
N LEU A 175 2.51 -11.54 -3.02
CA LEU A 175 3.91 -11.97 -2.82
C LEU A 175 4.73 -11.81 -4.10
N LEU A 176 4.21 -12.27 -5.24
CA LEU A 176 4.90 -12.13 -6.52
C LEU A 176 5.11 -10.67 -6.91
N SER A 177 4.10 -9.82 -6.71
CA SER A 177 4.19 -8.37 -6.95
C SER A 177 5.24 -7.71 -6.04
N ALA A 178 5.24 -8.02 -4.75
CA ALA A 178 6.20 -7.46 -3.80
C ALA A 178 7.63 -7.86 -4.14
N ILE A 179 7.88 -9.14 -4.45
CA ILE A 179 9.21 -9.61 -4.87
C ILE A 179 9.65 -8.96 -6.19
N ALA A 180 8.76 -8.84 -7.18
CA ALA A 180 9.08 -8.16 -8.44
C ALA A 180 9.44 -6.68 -8.21
N MET A 181 8.72 -6.00 -7.32
CA MET A 181 9.01 -4.62 -6.92
C MET A 181 10.35 -4.51 -6.20
N MET A 182 10.64 -5.39 -5.24
CA MET A 182 11.93 -5.42 -4.56
C MET A 182 13.08 -5.69 -5.53
N CYS A 183 12.93 -6.62 -6.48
CA CYS A 183 13.95 -6.88 -7.49
C CYS A 183 14.21 -5.65 -8.37
N SER A 184 13.15 -4.98 -8.84
CA SER A 184 13.24 -3.85 -9.77
C SER A 184 13.41 -2.48 -9.10
N TYR A 185 13.49 -2.42 -7.77
CA TYR A 185 13.71 -1.19 -7.02
C TYR A 185 15.09 -0.61 -7.33
N ASN A 186 15.17 0.69 -7.62
CA ASN A 186 16.36 1.30 -8.20
C ASN A 186 17.02 2.39 -7.33
N GLU A 187 16.68 2.50 -6.05
CA GLU A 187 17.37 3.40 -5.13
C GLU A 187 18.46 2.70 -4.29
N LYS A 188 19.47 3.49 -3.88
CA LYS A 188 20.69 3.13 -3.11
C LYS A 188 21.51 1.96 -3.65
N ASN A 189 20.96 0.74 -3.69
CA ASN A 189 21.68 -0.52 -3.90
C ASN A 189 21.26 -1.27 -5.18
N GLY A 190 20.37 -0.69 -5.99
CA GLY A 190 19.91 -1.29 -7.25
C GLY A 190 18.94 -2.48 -7.09
N ASN A 191 18.48 -2.73 -5.86
CA ASN A 191 17.34 -3.57 -5.49
C ASN A 191 16.85 -3.20 -4.08
N GLY A 192 15.70 -3.74 -3.67
CA GLY A 192 15.02 -3.52 -2.39
C GLY A 192 15.29 -4.61 -1.35
N PHE A 193 16.37 -5.40 -1.48
CA PHE A 193 16.74 -6.43 -0.51
C PHE A 193 17.80 -5.93 0.50
N PRO A 194 17.86 -6.53 1.70
CA PRO A 194 18.84 -6.13 2.71
C PRO A 194 20.29 -6.35 2.26
N ASP A 195 21.11 -5.32 2.42
CA ASP A 195 22.57 -5.41 2.21
C ASP A 195 23.25 -5.93 3.49
N ASN A 196 23.07 -7.22 3.77
CA ASN A 196 23.55 -7.89 4.98
C ASN A 196 24.26 -9.22 4.69
N GLU A 197 24.77 -9.39 3.46
CA GLU A 197 25.46 -10.59 2.95
C GLU A 197 24.61 -11.88 2.87
N LYS A 198 23.36 -11.87 3.34
CA LYS A 198 22.45 -13.03 3.26
C LYS A 198 21.76 -13.16 1.90
N TRP A 199 21.73 -12.09 1.12
CA TRP A 199 20.98 -12.00 -0.13
C TRP A 199 21.92 -11.81 -1.32
N ASN A 200 21.94 -12.77 -2.23
CA ASN A 200 22.57 -12.65 -3.54
C ASN A 200 21.48 -12.65 -4.62
N VAL A 201 20.98 -11.45 -4.92
CA VAL A 201 19.78 -11.27 -5.75
C VAL A 201 20.16 -11.27 -7.23
N LYS A 202 19.50 -12.13 -8.02
CA LYS A 202 19.54 -12.11 -9.48
C LYS A 202 18.12 -12.11 -10.00
N TYR A 203 17.85 -11.25 -10.96
CA TYR A 203 16.56 -11.16 -11.63
C TYR A 203 16.76 -10.77 -13.09
N GLU A 204 15.77 -11.07 -13.92
CA GLU A 204 15.75 -10.72 -15.33
C GLU A 204 14.36 -10.25 -15.73
N ASN A 205 14.29 -9.38 -16.73
CA ASN A 205 13.05 -9.01 -17.42
C ASN A 205 11.93 -8.39 -16.56
N PHE A 206 12.21 -7.97 -15.32
CA PHE A 206 11.30 -7.10 -14.58
C PHE A 206 11.41 -5.67 -15.09
N LEU A 207 10.26 -5.09 -15.41
CA LEU A 207 10.17 -3.66 -15.63
C LEU A 207 10.21 -2.95 -14.27
N PRO A 208 10.84 -1.77 -14.17
CA PRO A 208 10.72 -0.93 -12.99
C PRO A 208 9.24 -0.74 -12.64
N CYS A 209 8.93 -0.81 -11.34
CA CYS A 209 7.60 -0.45 -10.85
C CYS A 209 7.23 0.96 -11.39
N PRO A 210 6.01 1.21 -11.87
CA PRO A 210 5.63 2.50 -12.43
C PRO A 210 5.97 3.61 -11.43
N GLN A 211 6.92 4.46 -11.77
CA GLN A 211 7.18 5.69 -11.04
C GLN A 211 6.43 6.80 -11.79
N ASN A 212 5.69 7.64 -11.07
CA ASN A 212 5.15 8.86 -11.65
C ASN A 212 6.34 9.77 -12.00
N LYS A 213 6.84 9.66 -13.23
CA LYS A 213 7.77 10.63 -13.83
C LYS A 213 6.99 11.63 -14.66
#